data_AF-A0AAN7I032-F1
#
_entry.id   AF-A0AAN7I032-F1
#
_cell.length_a   1.000
_cell.length_b   1.000
_cell.length_c   1.000
_cell.angle_alpha   90.00
_cell.angle_beta   90.00
_cell.angle_gamma   90.00
#
_symmetry.space_group_name_H-M   'P 1'
#
loop_
_entity.id
_entity.type
_entity.pdbx_description
1 polymer ?
#
loop_
_entity_poly.entity_id
_entity_poly.type
_entity_poly.pdbx_seq_one_letter_code
_entity_poly.pdbx_strand_id
1 'polypeptide(L)'
;MPLGILIRIDCWVLYKQAHRRFRSLVQSAKRKSWHKFCGALERDFSKATAAIKRIKRNKESSPTYSHPDGPAASVATMGSHLATVYEGALLNTASRPAPVTPMVSDLPFCLPADMSLFDTDTLVLCIKRLPLIKLLVLTISRLRC
;
A
#
# COMPACT_ATOMS: atom_id res chain seq x y z
N MET A 1 5.90 -17.47 36.76
CA MET A 1 5.15 -16.55 35.86
C MET A 1 6.16 -15.77 35.03
N PRO A 2 6.20 -15.88 33.68
CA PRO A 2 7.31 -15.34 32.92
C PRO A 2 7.13 -13.84 32.67
N LEU A 3 8.06 -13.05 33.20
CA LEU A 3 8.14 -11.58 33.11
C LEU A 3 7.94 -11.01 31.70
N GLY A 4 8.28 -11.77 30.65
CA GLY A 4 8.12 -11.33 29.26
C GLY A 4 6.68 -11.13 28.79
N ILE A 5 5.70 -11.79 29.43
CA ILE A 5 4.28 -11.63 29.07
C ILE A 5 3.73 -10.29 29.58
N LEU A 6 4.12 -9.87 30.79
CA LEU A 6 3.65 -8.62 31.39
C LEU A 6 4.17 -7.40 30.62
N ILE A 7 5.46 -7.39 30.26
CA ILE A 7 6.08 -6.32 29.45
C ILE A 7 5.35 -6.15 28.10
N ARG A 8 4.98 -7.27 27.45
CA ARG A 8 4.23 -7.23 26.19
C ARG A 8 2.83 -6.67 26.36
N ILE A 9 2.16 -6.97 27.47
CA ILE A 9 0.83 -6.42 27.79
C ILE A 9 0.93 -4.92 28.05
N ASP A 10 1.92 -4.46 28.82
CA ASP A 10 2.12 -3.04 29.13
C ASP A 10 2.44 -2.22 27.88
N CYS A 11 3.34 -2.72 27.02
CA CYS A 11 3.64 -2.11 25.72
C CYS A 11 2.39 -2.00 24.84
N TRP A 12 1.53 -3.02 24.85
CA TRP A 12 0.28 -3.01 24.08
C TRP A 12 -0.74 -2.01 24.61
N VAL A 13 -0.85 -1.86 25.93
CA VAL A 13 -1.71 -0.85 26.58
C VAL A 13 -1.23 0.56 26.23
N LEU A 14 0.08 0.82 26.36
CA LEU A 14 0.69 2.09 25.99
C LEU A 14 0.46 2.43 24.52
N TYR A 15 0.67 1.46 23.63
CA TYR A 15 0.38 1.62 22.20
C TYR A 15 -1.08 1.98 21.96
N LYS A 16 -2.04 1.25 22.55
CA LYS A 16 -3.47 1.54 22.39
C LYS A 16 -3.83 2.94 22.87
N GLN A 17 -3.27 3.39 24.00
CA GLN A 17 -3.51 4.71 24.54
C GLN A 17 -2.94 5.80 23.62
N ALA A 18 -1.68 5.64 23.18
CA ALA A 18 -1.02 6.55 22.24
C ALA A 18 -1.80 6.64 20.92
N HIS A 19 -2.25 5.50 20.38
CA HIS A 19 -3.00 5.43 19.13
C HIS A 19 -4.37 6.10 19.22
N ARG A 20 -5.10 5.91 20.33
CA ARG A 20 -6.36 6.61 20.61
C ARG A 20 -6.15 8.11 20.68
N ARG A 21 -5.10 8.56 21.39
CA ARG A 21 -4.74 9.97 21.50
C ARG A 21 -4.41 10.57 20.14
N PHE A 22 -3.56 9.91 19.36
CA PHE A 22 -3.21 10.32 18.01
C PHE A 22 -4.46 10.48 17.13
N ARG A 23 -5.34 9.47 17.10
CA ARG A 23 -6.57 9.54 16.32
C ARG A 23 -7.51 10.66 16.78
N SER A 24 -7.63 10.88 18.08
CA SER A 24 -8.41 12.01 18.62
C SER A 24 -7.86 13.35 18.13
N LEU A 25 -6.54 13.55 18.20
CA LEU A 25 -5.87 14.76 17.72
C LEU A 25 -6.06 14.97 16.21
N VAL A 26 -5.89 13.92 15.41
CA VAL A 26 -6.12 13.97 13.96
C VAL A 26 -7.56 14.36 13.64
N GLN A 27 -8.55 13.78 14.33
CA GLN A 27 -9.95 14.13 14.13
C GLN A 27 -10.25 15.58 14.55
N SER A 28 -9.70 16.03 15.67
CA SER A 28 -9.84 17.43 16.12
C SER A 28 -9.25 18.41 15.11
N ALA A 29 -8.04 18.13 14.61
CA ALA A 29 -7.39 18.93 13.58
C ALA A 29 -8.23 18.94 12.28
N LYS A 30 -8.76 17.78 11.86
CA LYS A 30 -9.63 17.69 10.69
C LYS A 30 -10.88 18.55 10.83
N ARG A 31 -11.55 18.51 12.00
CA ARG A 31 -12.74 19.33 12.28
C ARG A 31 -12.41 20.82 12.23
N LYS A 32 -11.30 21.24 12.83
CA LYS A 32 -10.83 22.65 12.78
C LYS A 32 -10.56 23.11 11.35
N SER A 33 -9.87 22.30 10.56
CA SER A 33 -9.62 22.59 9.14
C SER A 33 -10.91 22.66 8.34
N TRP A 34 -11.88 21.77 8.60
CA TRP A 34 -13.18 21.78 7.93
C TRP A 34 -13.98 23.03 8.29
N HIS A 35 -14.04 23.40 9.57
CA HIS A 35 -14.76 24.60 10.00
C HIS A 35 -14.14 25.88 9.40
N LYS A 36 -12.81 25.96 9.36
CA LYS A 36 -12.10 27.05 8.68
C LYS A 36 -12.42 27.10 7.18
N PHE A 37 -12.52 25.93 6.54
CA PHE A 37 -12.90 25.83 5.14
C PHE A 37 -14.34 26.31 4.90
N CYS A 38 -15.31 25.88 5.72
CA CYS A 38 -16.69 26.34 5.64
C CYS A 38 -16.79 27.87 5.81
N GLY A 39 -16.12 28.43 6.82
CA GLY A 39 -16.09 29.88 7.04
C GLY A 39 -15.39 30.66 5.92
N ALA A 40 -14.44 30.04 5.21
CA ALA A 40 -13.84 30.62 4.01
C ALA A 40 -14.76 30.51 2.79
N LEU A 41 -15.57 29.45 2.71
CA LEU A 41 -16.53 29.23 1.63
C LEU A 41 -17.73 30.19 1.72
N GLU A 42 -18.17 30.49 2.95
CA GLU A 42 -19.23 31.47 3.22
C GLU A 42 -18.80 32.91 2.93
N ARG A 43 -17.52 33.24 3.12
CA ARG A 43 -16.99 34.60 2.88
C ARG A 43 -16.46 34.82 1.46
N ASP A 44 -15.62 33.90 0.98
CA ASP A 44 -14.84 34.04 -0.26
C ASP A 44 -14.90 32.76 -1.11
N PHE A 45 -16.05 32.52 -1.75
CA PHE A 45 -16.32 31.31 -2.55
C PHE A 45 -15.25 31.02 -3.62
N SER A 46 -14.77 32.05 -4.33
CA SER A 46 -13.73 31.92 -5.37
C SER A 46 -12.40 31.40 -4.79
N LYS A 47 -12.03 31.87 -3.61
CA LYS A 47 -10.78 31.49 -2.93
C LYS A 47 -10.85 30.06 -2.38
N ALA A 48 -11.99 29.68 -1.81
CA ALA A 48 -12.27 28.31 -1.37
C ALA A 48 -12.22 27.32 -2.57
N THR A 49 -12.83 27.68 -3.68
CA THR A 49 -12.84 26.86 -4.91
C THR A 49 -11.43 26.71 -5.50
N ALA A 50 -10.63 27.77 -5.51
CA ALA A 50 -9.22 27.71 -5.94
C ALA A 50 -8.39 26.75 -5.05
N ALA A 51 -8.60 26.77 -3.74
CA ALA A 51 -7.93 25.85 -2.81
C ALA A 51 -8.33 24.38 -3.08
N ILE A 52 -9.61 24.10 -3.33
CA ILE A 52 -10.08 22.74 -3.70
C ILE A 52 -9.44 22.28 -5.02
N LYS A 53 -9.42 23.14 -6.04
CA LYS A 53 -8.77 22.84 -7.33
C LYS A 53 -7.29 22.50 -7.13
N ARG A 54 -6.58 23.25 -6.28
CA ARG A 54 -5.18 22.99 -5.94
C ARG A 54 -4.99 21.63 -5.25
N ILE A 55 -5.83 21.31 -4.26
CA ILE A 55 -5.77 20.02 -3.55
C ILE A 55 -6.04 18.86 -4.51
N LYS A 56 -7.04 18.99 -5.38
CA LYS A 56 -7.36 17.98 -6.40
C LYS A 56 -6.18 17.77 -7.33
N ARG A 57 -5.62 18.84 -7.89
CA ARG A 57 -4.43 18.79 -8.75
C ARG A 57 -3.25 18.10 -8.06
N ASN A 58 -2.96 18.46 -6.80
CA ASN A 58 -1.84 17.87 -6.06
C ASN A 58 -2.04 16.39 -5.73
N LYS A 59 -3.29 15.94 -5.58
CA LYS A 59 -3.62 14.51 -5.40
C LYS A 59 -3.46 13.70 -6.69
N GLU A 60 -3.66 14.34 -7.84
CA GLU A 60 -3.54 13.73 -9.17
C GLU A 60 -2.10 13.81 -9.71
N SER A 61 -1.30 14.77 -9.22
CA SER A 61 0.11 14.91 -9.58
C SER A 61 0.98 14.02 -8.70
N SER A 62 0.96 12.70 -8.93
CA SER A 62 2.16 11.93 -8.64
C SER A 62 3.28 12.39 -9.59
N PRO A 63 4.54 12.47 -9.15
CA PRO A 63 5.65 12.67 -10.07
C PRO A 63 5.67 11.52 -11.08
N THR A 64 5.23 11.81 -12.31
CA THR A 64 5.19 10.85 -13.41
C THR A 64 6.50 10.98 -14.17
N TYR A 65 7.20 9.86 -14.36
CA TYR A 65 8.35 9.80 -15.26
C TYR A 65 7.87 10.03 -16.70
N SER A 66 8.45 11.03 -17.35
CA SER A 66 8.10 11.45 -18.71
C SER A 66 9.35 11.48 -19.57
N HIS A 67 9.27 10.95 -20.79
CA HIS A 67 10.34 10.97 -21.78
C HIS A 67 10.05 12.02 -22.86
N PRO A 68 11.04 12.78 -23.38
CA PRO A 68 10.83 13.81 -24.40
C PRO A 68 10.17 13.26 -25.68
N ASP A 69 10.50 12.03 -26.05
CA ASP A 69 9.90 11.33 -27.21
C ASP A 69 8.52 10.71 -26.93
N GLY A 70 7.93 11.02 -25.77
CA GLY A 70 6.57 10.67 -25.41
C GLY A 70 6.40 9.36 -24.62
N PRO A 71 5.14 8.93 -24.40
CA PRO A 71 4.82 7.83 -23.48
C PRO A 71 5.39 6.48 -23.90
N ALA A 72 5.42 6.17 -25.20
CA ALA A 72 5.94 4.90 -25.70
C ALA A 72 7.45 4.74 -25.42
N ALA A 73 8.24 5.79 -25.67
CA ALA A 73 9.65 5.82 -25.34
C ALA A 73 9.89 5.72 -23.83
N SER A 74 9.07 6.40 -23.01
CA SER A 74 9.13 6.28 -21.55
C SER A 74 8.97 4.85 -21.05
N VAL A 75 8.01 4.11 -21.61
CA VAL A 75 7.78 2.69 -21.26
C VAL A 75 8.94 1.82 -21.74
N ALA A 76 9.44 2.05 -22.95
CA ALA A 76 10.57 1.31 -23.50
C ALA A 76 11.84 1.51 -22.64
N THR A 77 12.19 2.75 -22.30
CA THR A 77 13.34 3.06 -21.44
C THR A 77 13.21 2.42 -20.06
N MET A 78 12.01 2.47 -19.45
CA MET A 78 11.78 1.82 -18.15
C MET A 78 11.88 0.30 -18.25
N GLY A 79 11.37 -0.29 -19.33
CA GLY A 79 11.49 -1.72 -19.61
C GLY A 79 12.95 -2.15 -19.76
N SER A 80 13.75 -1.41 -20.54
CA SER A 80 15.19 -1.66 -20.69
C SER A 80 15.93 -1.52 -19.36
N HIS A 81 15.62 -0.48 -18.57
CA HIS A 81 16.23 -0.29 -17.25
C HIS A 81 15.94 -1.46 -16.32
N LEU A 82 14.68 -1.88 -16.22
CA LEU A 82 14.29 -3.02 -15.40
C LEU A 82 14.94 -4.31 -15.88
N ALA A 83 15.05 -4.51 -17.20
CA ALA A 83 15.75 -5.65 -17.77
C ALA A 83 17.20 -5.69 -17.26
N THR A 84 17.94 -4.57 -17.31
CA THR A 84 19.32 -4.50 -16.80
C THR A 84 19.42 -4.74 -15.29
N VAL A 85 18.46 -4.24 -14.51
CA VAL A 85 18.42 -4.46 -13.05
C VAL A 85 18.23 -5.95 -12.71
N TYR A 86 17.36 -6.64 -13.46
CA TYR A 86 17.03 -8.05 -13.22
C TYR A 86 17.87 -9.05 -14.03
N GLU A 87 18.69 -8.58 -14.97
CA GLU A 87 19.66 -9.40 -15.73
C GLU A 87 20.74 -10.02 -14.82
N GLY A 88 20.84 -9.53 -13.57
CA GLY A 88 21.73 -10.11 -12.56
C GLY A 88 23.17 -9.63 -12.69
N ALA A 89 23.48 -8.73 -13.62
CA ALA A 89 24.81 -8.12 -13.78
C ALA A 89 25.27 -7.35 -12.51
N LEU A 90 24.33 -6.88 -11.69
CA LEU A 90 24.61 -6.22 -10.41
C LEU A 90 24.74 -7.19 -9.22
N LEU A 91 24.47 -8.48 -9.42
CA LEU A 91 24.62 -9.48 -8.36
C LEU A 91 26.10 -9.83 -8.23
N ASN A 92 26.70 -9.47 -7.09
CA ASN A 92 28.07 -9.88 -6.79
C ASN A 92 28.12 -11.41 -6.65
N THR A 93 28.67 -12.09 -7.67
CA THR A 93 28.82 -13.55 -7.71
C THR A 93 29.61 -14.09 -6.52
N ALA A 94 30.47 -13.27 -5.91
CA ALA A 94 31.26 -13.64 -4.73
C ALA A 94 30.45 -13.65 -3.41
N SER A 95 29.29 -12.98 -3.36
CA SER A 95 28.40 -12.97 -2.17
C SER A 95 27.25 -13.98 -2.29
N ARG A 96 27.15 -14.71 -3.40
CA ARG A 96 26.09 -15.70 -3.57
C ARG A 96 26.41 -16.90 -2.67
N PRO A 97 25.53 -17.26 -1.72
CA PRO A 97 25.69 -18.50 -0.97
C PRO A 97 25.79 -19.66 -1.94
N ALA A 98 26.65 -20.65 -1.66
CA ALA A 98 26.70 -21.87 -2.46
C ALA A 98 25.27 -22.44 -2.62
N PRO A 99 24.89 -22.96 -3.79
CA PRO A 99 23.59 -23.59 -3.97
C PRO A 99 23.42 -24.63 -2.88
N VAL A 100 22.45 -24.42 -1.99
CA VAL A 100 22.09 -25.43 -1.00
C VAL A 100 21.63 -26.65 -1.78
N THR A 101 22.41 -27.73 -1.71
CA THR A 101 22.00 -29.04 -2.19
C THR A 101 20.67 -29.33 -1.49
N PRO A 102 19.56 -29.59 -2.21
CA PRO A 102 18.29 -29.84 -1.56
C PRO A 102 18.41 -31.16 -0.77
N MET A 103 18.71 -31.05 0.52
CA MET A 103 18.44 -32.13 1.45
C MET A 103 16.93 -32.19 1.61
N VAL A 104 16.32 -33.08 0.85
CA VAL A 104 14.88 -33.40 0.85
C VAL A 104 14.40 -33.89 2.23
N SER A 105 15.29 -34.09 3.21
CA SER A 105 14.97 -34.79 4.44
C SER A 105 14.55 -33.94 5.65
N ASP A 106 14.77 -32.62 5.66
CA ASP A 106 14.58 -31.80 6.89
C ASP A 106 13.49 -30.72 6.80
N LEU A 107 12.61 -30.77 5.80
CA LEU A 107 11.35 -29.99 5.88
C LEU A 107 10.30 -30.81 6.64
N PRO A 108 9.55 -30.20 7.59
CA PRO A 108 8.51 -30.89 8.36
C PRO A 108 7.30 -31.34 7.51
N PHE A 109 7.33 -31.15 6.20
CA PHE A 109 6.35 -31.68 5.25
C PHE A 109 7.00 -31.91 3.88
N CYS A 110 6.83 -33.11 3.31
CA CYS A 110 7.13 -33.39 1.90
C CYS A 110 6.03 -32.78 1.03
N LEU A 111 6.39 -31.88 0.11
CA LEU A 111 5.49 -31.48 -0.98
C LEU A 111 5.59 -32.53 -2.10
N PRO A 112 4.49 -33.20 -2.50
CA PRO A 112 4.51 -34.11 -3.64
C PRO A 112 4.87 -33.34 -4.92
N ALA A 113 5.65 -33.98 -5.80
CA ALA A 113 6.12 -33.41 -7.07
C ALA A 113 5.00 -33.05 -8.06
N ASP A 114 3.76 -33.45 -7.75
CA ASP A 114 2.54 -33.18 -8.50
C ASP A 114 1.91 -31.81 -8.16
N MET A 115 2.33 -31.15 -7.07
CA MET A 115 1.81 -29.85 -6.65
C MET A 115 2.31 -28.74 -7.59
N SER A 116 1.75 -28.69 -8.79
CA SER A 116 1.54 -27.45 -9.56
C SER A 116 0.86 -26.47 -8.60
N LEU A 117 1.69 -25.67 -7.94
CA LEU A 117 1.30 -24.92 -6.75
C LEU A 117 0.17 -23.92 -7.03
N PHE A 118 -0.06 -23.57 -8.30
CA PHE A 118 -1.25 -22.89 -8.79
C PHE A 118 -1.51 -23.28 -10.25
N ASP A 119 -2.49 -24.13 -10.50
CA ASP A 119 -3.07 -24.23 -11.83
C ASP A 119 -3.79 -22.92 -12.16
N THR A 120 -3.37 -22.27 -13.26
CA THR A 120 -3.79 -20.93 -13.65
C THR A 120 -5.30 -20.84 -13.83
N ASP A 121 -5.91 -21.90 -14.36
CA ASP A 121 -7.35 -21.97 -14.59
C ASP A 121 -8.11 -22.11 -13.27
N THR A 122 -7.59 -22.92 -12.36
CA THR A 122 -8.12 -23.05 -10.99
C THR A 122 -8.03 -21.73 -10.22
N LEU A 123 -6.94 -20.97 -10.36
CA LEU A 123 -6.76 -19.67 -9.71
C LEU A 123 -7.72 -18.61 -10.28
N VAL A 124 -7.91 -18.57 -11.60
CA VAL A 124 -8.88 -17.68 -12.26
C VAL A 124 -10.31 -18.03 -11.85
N LEU A 125 -10.64 -19.31 -11.72
CA LEU A 125 -11.96 -19.76 -11.24
C LEU A 125 -12.22 -19.31 -9.80
N CYS A 126 -11.23 -19.42 -8.92
CA CYS A 126 -11.30 -18.95 -7.54
C CYS A 126 -11.47 -17.42 -7.46
N ILE A 127 -10.75 -16.64 -8.28
CA ILE A 127 -10.89 -15.18 -8.34
C ILE A 127 -12.31 -14.79 -8.80
N LYS A 128 -12.85 -15.46 -9.81
CA LYS A 128 -14.22 -15.22 -10.30
C LYS A 128 -15.31 -15.59 -9.29
N ARG A 129 -15.01 -16.52 -8.37
CA ARG A 129 -15.93 -16.97 -7.31
C ARG A 129 -15.87 -16.14 -6.05
N LEU A 130 -14.92 -15.19 -5.94
CA LEU A 130 -14.93 -14.26 -4.82
C LEU A 130 -16.22 -13.43 -4.87
N PRO A 131 -16.99 -13.37 -3.78
CA PRO A 131 -18.16 -12.51 -3.75
C PRO A 131 -17.67 -11.08 -3.97
N LEU A 132 -18.15 -10.45 -5.03
CA LEU A 132 -18.01 -9.01 -5.26
C LEU A 132 -18.80 -8.30 -4.16
N ILE A 133 -18.25 -8.28 -2.94
CA ILE A 133 -18.73 -7.48 -1.83
C ILE A 133 -18.44 -6.05 -2.22
N LYS A 134 -19.40 -5.49 -2.96
CA LYS A 134 -19.80 -4.10 -3.04
C LYS A 134 -18.71 -3.15 -2.54
N LEU A 135 -17.95 -2.62 -3.49
CA LEU A 135 -17.31 -1.29 -3.49
C LEU A 135 -18.34 -0.15 -3.28
N LEU A 136 -19.28 -0.32 -2.34
CA LEU A 136 -20.44 0.56 -2.14
C LEU A 136 -20.74 0.83 -0.66
N VAL A 137 -19.85 0.46 0.27
CA VAL A 137 -19.98 0.85 1.70
C VAL A 137 -18.92 1.86 2.16
N LEU A 138 -17.87 2.10 1.35
CA LEU A 138 -16.84 3.09 1.71
C LEU A 138 -17.04 4.49 1.11
N THR A 139 -18.06 4.71 0.28
CA THR A 139 -18.23 5.99 -0.44
C THR A 139 -19.33 6.92 0.10
N ILE A 140 -20.24 6.52 1.00
CA ILE A 140 -21.35 7.41 1.41
C ILE A 140 -21.54 7.57 2.94
N SER A 141 -21.03 6.69 3.80
CA SER A 141 -21.28 6.80 5.25
C SER A 141 -20.34 7.75 6.02
N ARG A 142 -19.48 8.54 5.36
CA ARG A 142 -18.65 9.57 6.01
C ARG A 142 -19.07 11.01 5.72
N LEU A 143 -20.27 11.20 5.17
CA LEU A 143 -20.92 12.50 4.97
C LEU A 143 -22.24 12.59 5.75
N ARG A 144 -22.25 12.11 7.00
CA ARG A 144 -23.32 12.45 7.95
C ARG A 144 -22.70 12.78 9.31
N CYS A 145 -22.77 14.08 9.63
CA CYS A 145 -22.49 14.78 10.88
C CYS A 145 -21.04 14.76 11.40
#